data_AF-A0AB39QHI9-F1
#
_entry.id   AF-A0AB39QHI9-F1
#
_cell.length_a   1.000
_cell.length_b   1.000
_cell.length_c   1.000
_cell.angle_alpha   90.00
_cell.angle_beta   90.00
_cell.angle_gamma   90.00
#
_symmetry.space_group_name_H-M   'P 1'
#
loop_
_entity.id
_entity.type
_entity.pdbx_description
1 polymer ?
#
loop_
_entity_poly.entity_id
_entity_poly.type
_entity_poly.pdbx_seq_one_letter_code
_entity_poly.pdbx_strand_id
1 'polypeptide(L)'
;MNGMGGARLLPWTGAEGKPCYLVSDGVGHVSRVADTVESVQLDMADDLLDHVADMLTDRRVTPAQLRFLLARMSEALTDVRRIAESRGARLPE
;
A
#
# COMPACT_ATOMS: atom_id res chain seq x y z
N MET A 1 29.27 -17.68 -6.60
CA MET A 1 28.23 -16.71 -7.01
C MET A 1 26.92 -17.19 -6.41
N ASN A 2 26.57 -16.74 -5.19
CA ASN A 2 25.32 -17.16 -4.55
C ASN A 2 24.27 -16.07 -4.79
N GLY A 3 23.60 -16.15 -5.94
CA GLY A 3 22.51 -15.25 -6.30
C GLY A 3 21.20 -15.79 -5.77
N MET A 4 20.84 -15.46 -4.53
CA MET A 4 19.45 -15.53 -4.06
C MET A 4 18.90 -14.10 -3.95
N GLY A 5 18.91 -13.37 -5.06
CA GLY A 5 18.21 -12.09 -5.16
C GLY A 5 16.73 -12.34 -5.45
N GLY A 6 15.86 -12.11 -4.47
CA GLY A 6 14.41 -12.24 -4.64
C GLY A 6 13.84 -11.07 -5.45
N ALA A 7 12.82 -11.34 -6.28
CA ALA A 7 12.05 -10.28 -6.92
C ALA A 7 11.06 -9.68 -5.91
N ARG A 8 11.21 -8.39 -5.59
CA ARG A 8 10.32 -7.64 -4.70
C ARG A 8 9.26 -6.90 -5.52
N LEU A 9 7.99 -7.08 -5.18
CA LEU A 9 6.90 -6.23 -5.69
C LEU A 9 7.03 -4.82 -5.07
N LEU A 10 7.08 -3.78 -5.90
CA LEU A 10 7.19 -2.39 -5.42
C LEU A 10 5.81 -1.81 -5.06
N PRO A 11 5.71 -0.90 -4.08
CA PRO A 11 4.42 -0.37 -3.62
C PRO A 11 3.74 0.58 -4.64
N TRP A 12 4.46 0.99 -5.68
CA TRP A 12 3.91 1.73 -6.83
C TRP A 12 3.74 0.83 -8.06
N THR A 13 2.93 1.30 -9.00
CA THR A 13 2.76 0.69 -10.32
C THR A 13 3.82 1.21 -11.30
N GLY A 14 4.13 0.39 -12.30
CA GLY A 14 4.93 0.77 -13.45
C GLY A 14 4.07 1.39 -14.54
N ALA A 15 4.62 1.45 -15.77
CA ALA A 15 3.90 1.94 -16.93
C ALA A 15 2.54 1.22 -17.11
N GLU A 16 1.53 1.99 -17.53
CA GLU A 16 0.17 1.48 -17.77
C GLU A 16 -0.50 0.83 -16.54
N GLY A 17 -0.06 1.18 -15.33
CA GLY A 17 -0.63 0.64 -14.09
C GLY A 17 -0.21 -0.81 -13.79
N LYS A 18 0.75 -1.37 -14.54
CA LYS A 18 1.21 -2.75 -14.36
C LYS A 18 2.02 -2.91 -13.07
N PRO A 19 2.02 -4.09 -12.43
CA PRO A 19 2.89 -4.35 -11.29
C PRO A 19 4.37 -4.12 -11.64
N CYS A 20 5.10 -3.43 -10.77
CA CYS A 20 6.53 -3.20 -10.91
C CYS A 20 7.33 -4.06 -9.92
N TYR A 21 8.41 -4.70 -10.38
CA TYR A 21 9.25 -5.59 -9.58
C TYR A 21 10.70 -5.09 -9.55
N LEU A 22 11.34 -5.19 -8.39
CA LEU A 22 12.76 -4.94 -8.18
C LEU A 22 13.47 -6.28 -7.97
N VAL A 23 14.45 -6.58 -8.83
CA VAL A 23 15.37 -7.72 -8.64
C VAL A 23 16.60 -7.20 -7.93
N SER A 24 16.83 -7.61 -6.68
CA SER A 24 17.97 -7.17 -5.87
C SER A 24 18.26 -8.15 -4.72
N ASP A 25 19.31 -7.88 -3.95
CA ASP A 25 19.61 -8.53 -2.67
C ASP A 25 18.73 -8.02 -1.50
N GLY A 26 17.82 -7.08 -1.75
CA GLY A 26 16.88 -6.55 -0.76
C GLY A 26 17.40 -5.38 0.08
N VAL A 27 18.68 -4.98 -0.03
CA VAL A 27 19.30 -3.92 0.80
C VAL A 27 19.70 -2.65 0.02
N GLY A 28 19.39 -2.61 -1.28
CA GLY A 28 19.66 -1.45 -2.15
C GLY A 28 18.83 -0.20 -1.86
N HIS A 29 19.23 0.94 -2.44
CA HIS A 29 18.54 2.23 -2.28
C HIS A 29 17.04 2.17 -2.64
N VAL A 30 16.69 1.49 -3.74
CA VAL A 30 15.28 1.34 -4.17
C VAL A 30 14.47 0.54 -3.15
N SER A 31 15.09 -0.43 -2.47
CA SER A 31 14.42 -1.19 -1.40
C SER A 31 14.04 -0.27 -0.23
N ARG A 32 14.95 0.62 0.19
CA ARG A 32 14.66 1.62 1.23
C ARG A 32 13.59 2.61 0.81
N VAL A 33 13.62 3.07 -0.44
CA VAL A 33 12.54 3.94 -0.98
C VAL A 33 11.20 3.20 -0.96
N ALA A 34 11.19 1.92 -1.33
CA ALA A 34 9.99 1.10 -1.22
C ALA A 34 9.50 1.00 0.23
N ASP A 35 10.38 0.79 1.20
CA ASP A 35 9.99 0.77 2.62
C ASP A 35 9.39 2.11 3.10
N THR A 36 9.99 3.24 2.69
CA THR A 36 9.43 4.57 2.98
C THR A 36 8.05 4.77 2.37
N VAL A 37 7.86 4.39 1.11
CA VAL A 37 6.55 4.51 0.45
C VAL A 37 5.51 3.59 1.10
N GLU A 38 5.88 2.35 1.44
CA GLU A 38 5.01 1.45 2.20
C GLU A 38 4.58 2.10 3.53
N SER A 39 5.49 2.74 4.27
CA SER A 39 5.16 3.43 5.52
C SER A 39 4.17 4.56 5.30
N VAL A 40 4.44 5.46 4.35
CA VAL A 40 3.57 6.61 4.06
C VAL A 40 2.17 6.16 3.66
N GLN A 41 2.05 5.13 2.82
CA GLN A 41 0.74 4.59 2.42
C GLN A 41 -0.02 3.97 3.59
N LEU A 42 0.67 3.32 4.54
CA LEU A 42 0.04 2.78 5.74
C LEU A 42 -0.41 3.90 6.68
N ASP A 43 0.43 4.91 6.91
CA ASP A 43 0.07 6.08 7.73
C ASP A 43 -1.16 6.81 7.15
N MET A 44 -1.21 6.99 5.83
CA MET A 44 -2.38 7.55 5.15
C MET A 44 -3.63 6.68 5.27
N ALA A 45 -3.47 5.35 5.34
CA ALA A 45 -4.59 4.44 5.53
C ALA A 45 -5.14 4.54 6.96
N ASP A 46 -4.26 4.69 7.96
CA ASP A 46 -4.64 4.91 9.35
C ASP A 46 -5.38 6.25 9.50
N ASP A 47 -4.87 7.35 8.93
CA ASP A 47 -5.55 8.65 8.91
C ASP A 47 -6.95 8.56 8.27
N LEU A 48 -7.09 7.77 7.20
CA LEU A 48 -8.37 7.54 6.55
C LEU A 48 -9.33 6.74 7.44
N LEU A 49 -8.85 5.74 8.18
CA LEU A 49 -9.66 4.95 9.10
C LEU A 49 -10.19 5.80 10.26
N ASP A 50 -9.37 6.69 10.80
CA ASP A 50 -9.81 7.67 11.81
C ASP A 50 -10.91 8.57 11.26
N HIS A 51 -10.73 9.08 10.03
CA HIS A 51 -11.75 9.89 9.37
C HIS A 51 -13.07 9.11 9.12
N VAL A 52 -12.98 7.84 8.74
CA VAL A 52 -14.15 6.96 8.61
C VAL A 52 -14.89 6.82 9.94
N ALA A 53 -14.16 6.61 11.03
CA ALA A 53 -14.75 6.47 12.36
C ALA A 53 -15.53 7.73 12.77
N ASP A 54 -14.95 8.91 12.55
CA ASP A 54 -15.62 10.20 12.80
C ASP A 54 -16.90 10.33 11.96
N MET A 55 -16.82 10.08 10.65
CA MET A 55 -17.96 10.22 9.74
C MET A 55 -19.09 9.23 10.05
N LEU A 56 -18.79 8.02 10.51
CA LEU A 56 -19.81 7.03 10.87
C LEU A 56 -20.62 7.44 12.11
N THR A 57 -20.06 8.30 12.98
CA THR A 57 -20.77 8.81 14.16
C THR A 57 -21.59 10.08 13.88
N ASP A 58 -21.28 10.82 12.81
CA ASP A 58 -21.98 12.05 12.44
C ASP A 58 -23.25 11.78 11.60
N ARG A 59 -24.40 12.01 12.23
CA ARG A 59 -25.73 11.86 11.60
C ARG A 59 -26.02 12.87 10.47
N ARG A 60 -25.15 13.87 10.27
CA ARG A 60 -25.28 14.87 9.19
C ARG A 60 -24.57 14.43 7.91
N VAL A 61 -23.80 13.35 7.94
CA VAL A 61 -23.06 12.86 6.77
C VAL A 61 -24.03 12.43 5.67
N THR A 62 -23.81 12.97 4.48
CA THR A 62 -24.65 12.74 3.32
C THR A 62 -24.27 11.45 2.58
N PRO A 63 -25.20 10.85 1.80
CA PRO A 63 -24.87 9.71 0.96
C PRO A 63 -23.75 9.97 -0.06
N ALA A 64 -23.58 11.21 -0.52
CA ALA A 64 -22.50 11.57 -1.43
C ALA A 64 -21.12 11.52 -0.73
N GLN A 65 -21.04 12.02 0.50
CA GLN A 65 -19.85 11.92 1.33
C GLN A 65 -19.51 10.47 1.65
N LEU A 66 -20.49 9.62 1.95
CA LEU A 66 -20.26 8.17 2.15
C LEU A 66 -19.74 7.48 0.88
N ARG A 67 -20.29 7.80 -0.30
CA ARG A 67 -19.79 7.24 -1.57
C ARG A 67 -18.34 7.65 -1.84
N PHE A 68 -18.01 8.91 -1.57
CA PHE A 68 -16.63 9.39 -1.69
C PHE A 68 -15.71 8.65 -0.72
N LEU A 69 -16.10 8.53 0.55
CA LEU A 69 -15.36 7.81 1.57
C LEU A 69 -15.09 6.35 1.18
N LEU A 70 -16.11 5.64 0.69
CA LEU A 70 -15.98 4.26 0.21
C LEU A 70 -15.03 4.14 -0.99
N ALA A 71 -15.03 5.12 -1.91
CA ALA A 71 -14.07 5.15 -3.02
C ALA A 71 -12.63 5.31 -2.50
N ARG A 72 -12.39 6.24 -1.55
CA ARG A 72 -11.08 6.43 -0.92
C ARG A 72 -10.63 5.18 -0.16
N MET A 73 -11.53 4.52 0.57
CA MET A 73 -11.24 3.26 1.25
C MET A 73 -10.87 2.15 0.27
N SER A 74 -11.56 2.04 -0.87
CA SER A 74 -11.24 1.05 -1.89
C SER A 74 -9.83 1.25 -2.47
N GLU A 75 -9.41 2.50 -2.68
CA GLU A 75 -8.04 2.82 -3.10
C GLU A 75 -7.02 2.43 -2.03
N ALA A 76 -7.22 2.88 -0.78
CA ALA A 76 -6.31 2.58 0.32
C ALA A 76 -6.18 1.07 0.58
N LEU A 77 -7.28 0.31 0.56
CA LEU A 77 -7.26 -1.14 0.73
C LEU A 77 -6.51 -1.85 -0.40
N THR A 78 -6.57 -1.32 -1.62
CA THR A 78 -5.80 -1.87 -2.75
C THR A 78 -4.30 -1.71 -2.52
N ASP A 79 -3.88 -0.54 -2.02
CA ASP A 79 -2.50 -0.25 -1.67
C ASP A 79 -2.03 -1.13 -0.49
N VAL A 80 -2.79 -1.19 0.60
CA VAL A 80 -2.50 -2.04 1.77
C VAL A 80 -2.35 -3.52 1.36
N ARG A 81 -3.25 -4.02 0.51
CA ARG A 81 -3.17 -5.40 0.00
C ARG A 81 -1.88 -5.63 -0.78
N ARG A 82 -1.49 -4.69 -1.64
CA ARG A 82 -0.23 -4.76 -2.41
C ARG A 82 0.99 -4.81 -1.49
N ILE A 83 1.00 -4.01 -0.42
CA ILE A 83 2.05 -4.01 0.59
C ILE A 83 2.11 -5.36 1.30
N ALA A 84 0.95 -5.91 1.70
CA ALA A 84 0.87 -7.22 2.34
C ALA A 84 1.39 -8.35 1.44
N GLU A 85 0.99 -8.36 0.16
CA GLU A 85 1.51 -9.31 -0.86
C GLU A 85 3.04 -9.17 -1.00
N SER A 86 3.54 -7.94 -1.10
CA SER A 86 4.97 -7.68 -1.21
C SER A 86 5.75 -8.14 0.02
N ARG A 87 5.24 -7.89 1.24
CA ARG A 87 5.87 -8.32 2.50
C ARG A 87 5.84 -9.84 2.66
N GLY A 88 4.71 -10.48 2.34
CA GLY A 88 4.55 -11.92 2.42
C GLY A 88 5.53 -12.67 1.51
N ALA A 89 5.76 -12.17 0.29
CA ALA A 89 6.73 -12.74 -0.64
C ALA A 89 8.21 -12.59 -0.20
N ARG A 90 8.50 -11.75 0.81
CA ARG A 90 9.85 -11.56 1.37
C ARG A 90 10.17 -12.49 2.55
N LEU A 91 9.18 -13.19 3.11
CA LEU A 91 9.41 -14.09 4.23
C LEU A 91 10.11 -15.38 3.72
N PRO A 92 11.20 -15.84 4.36
CA PRO A 92 11.78 -17.15 4.04
C PRO A 92 10.78 -18.27 4.36
N GLU A 93 10.78 -19.35 3.56
CA GLU A 93 10.07 -20.61 3.88
C GLU A 93 10.57 -21.22 5.21
#